data_AF-A0A7V9I5X2-F1
#
_entry.id   AF-A0A7V9I5X2-F1
#
_cell.length_a   1.000
_cell.length_b   1.000
_cell.length_c   1.000
_cell.angle_alpha   90.00
_cell.angle_beta   90.00
_cell.angle_gamma   90.00
#
_symmetry.space_group_name_H-M   'P 1'
#
loop_
_entity.id
_entity.type
_entity.pdbx_description
1 polymer ?
#
loop_
_entity_poly.entity_id
_entity_poly.type
_entity_poly.pdbx_seq_one_letter_code
_entity_poly.pdbx_strand_id
1 'polypeptide(L)'
;MATLEVLPRPTPEERAETPVVVDVDEGLAEAAEIVEDWVAPRQNWEFTLQEGHDFGRANNVEGRLLFVSGDQTSSLVFRLDQLDAAEDVMDALVLRFEEQDGITKLARCMSTGLDVELHHNLTNT
;
A
#
# COMPACT_ATOMS: atom_id res chain seq x y z
N MET A 1 17.90 -3.21 -6.40
CA MET A 1 17.11 -4.15 -5.58
C MET A 1 17.28 -3.73 -4.14
N ALA A 2 16.16 -3.59 -3.45
CA ALA A 2 16.06 -3.26 -2.04
C ALA A 2 15.34 -4.42 -1.32
N THR A 3 15.25 -4.37 0.00
CA THR A 3 14.58 -5.39 0.81
C THR A 3 13.56 -4.74 1.72
N LEU A 4 12.39 -5.36 1.86
CA LEU A 4 11.37 -4.97 2.83
C LEU A 4 11.16 -6.09 3.86
N GLU A 5 11.01 -5.71 5.11
CA GLU A 5 10.54 -6.61 6.16
C GLU A 5 9.02 -6.61 6.17
N VAL A 6 8.42 -7.79 5.98
CA VAL A 6 6.97 -7.94 5.87
C VAL A 6 6.46 -8.94 6.89
N LEU A 7 5.23 -8.74 7.36
CA LEU A 7 4.58 -9.72 8.20
C LEU A 7 4.32 -11.00 7.39
N PRO A 8 4.67 -12.18 7.92
CA PRO A 8 4.36 -13.43 7.24
C PRO A 8 2.85 -13.59 7.10
N ARG A 9 2.44 -14.34 6.08
CA ARG A 9 1.03 -14.68 5.92
C ARG A 9 0.56 -15.50 7.12
N PRO A 10 -0.67 -15.30 7.65
CA PRO A 10 -1.23 -16.15 8.69
C PRO A 10 -1.52 -17.53 8.10
N THR A 11 -0.53 -18.42 8.15
CA THR A 11 -0.73 -19.85 7.85
C THR A 11 -0.98 -20.59 9.16
N PRO A 12 -1.84 -21.63 9.16
CA PRO A 12 -2.13 -22.37 10.38
C PRO A 12 -0.93 -23.05 11.06
N GLU A 13 0.19 -23.26 10.34
CA GLU A 13 1.30 -24.10 10.78
C GLU A 13 2.61 -23.33 11.09
N GLU A 14 2.73 -22.04 10.76
CA GLU A 14 4.00 -21.32 10.93
C GLU A 14 3.84 -20.01 11.72
N ARG A 15 4.81 -19.76 12.60
CA ARG A 15 4.81 -18.70 13.61
C ARG A 15 4.71 -17.32 12.94
N ALA A 16 3.53 -16.72 13.03
CA ALA A 16 3.15 -15.45 12.40
C ALA A 16 3.81 -14.18 12.99
N GLU A 17 4.93 -14.30 13.70
CA GLU A 17 5.53 -13.20 14.47
C GLU A 17 6.95 -12.82 14.04
N THR A 18 7.56 -13.56 13.11
CA THR A 18 8.91 -13.22 12.60
C THR A 18 8.78 -12.58 11.23
N PRO A 19 9.18 -11.30 11.07
CA PRO A 19 9.18 -10.65 9.77
C PRO A 19 9.98 -11.45 8.74
N VAL A 20 9.47 -11.49 7.51
CA VAL A 20 10.10 -12.12 6.35
C VAL A 20 10.74 -11.01 5.52
N VAL A 21 11.97 -11.23 5.09
CA VAL A 21 12.65 -10.30 4.18
C VAL A 21 12.29 -10.65 2.76
N VAL A 22 11.74 -9.69 2.02
CA VAL A 22 11.36 -9.83 0.61
C VAL A 22 12.19 -8.87 -0.24
N ASP A 23 12.82 -9.39 -1.29
CA ASP A 23 13.49 -8.59 -2.30
C ASP A 23 12.45 -7.85 -3.15
N VAL A 24 12.61 -6.53 -3.26
CA VAL A 24 11.75 -5.67 -4.05
C VAL A 24 12.53 -4.74 -4.98
N ASP A 25 11.85 -4.24 -6.00
CA ASP A 25 12.34 -3.13 -6.80
C ASP A 25 12.53 -1.86 -5.95
N GLU A 26 13.55 -1.07 -6.29
CA GLU A 26 13.98 0.09 -5.47
C GLU A 26 12.88 1.16 -5.35
N GLY A 27 12.14 1.43 -6.44
CA GLY A 27 11.02 2.36 -6.40
C GLY A 27 9.84 1.87 -5.52
N LEU A 28 9.68 0.55 -5.35
CA LEU A 28 8.65 0.01 -4.45
C LEU A 28 9.06 0.18 -2.98
N ALA A 29 10.35 0.03 -2.68
CA ALA A 29 10.87 0.32 -1.34
C ALA A 29 10.75 1.81 -1.00
N GLU A 30 11.11 2.70 -1.93
CA GLU A 30 10.94 4.15 -1.77
C GLU A 30 9.46 4.52 -1.56
N ALA A 31 8.55 3.93 -2.34
CA ALA A 31 7.13 4.19 -2.17
C ALA A 31 6.61 3.69 -0.80
N ALA A 32 7.08 2.53 -0.32
CA ALA A 32 6.73 2.04 1.02
C ALA A 32 7.25 2.96 2.13
N GLU A 33 8.47 3.47 2.00
CA GLU A 33 9.08 4.45 2.93
C GLU A 33 8.27 5.74 3.00
N ILE A 34 7.84 6.28 1.85
CA ILE A 34 6.97 7.47 1.79
C ILE A 34 5.66 7.24 2.56
N VAL A 35 5.04 6.06 2.40
CA VAL A 35 3.81 5.71 3.11
C VAL A 35 4.07 5.58 4.62
N GLU A 36 5.14 4.92 5.01
CA GLU A 36 5.53 4.74 6.41
C GLU A 36 5.79 6.10 7.10
N ASP A 37 6.58 6.97 6.48
CA ASP A 37 6.89 8.30 6.99
C ASP A 37 5.64 9.16 7.14
N TRP A 38 4.70 9.04 6.20
CA TRP A 38 3.42 9.74 6.31
C TRP A 38 2.55 9.16 7.42
N VAL A 39 2.49 7.85 7.60
CA VAL A 39 1.65 7.23 8.63
C VAL A 39 2.24 7.41 10.04
N ALA A 40 3.56 7.35 10.20
CA ALA A 40 4.25 7.37 11.50
C ALA A 40 3.80 8.48 12.48
N PRO A 41 3.61 9.75 12.07
CA PRO A 41 3.15 10.79 12.99
C PRO A 41 1.63 10.79 13.26
N ARG A 42 0.83 9.95 12.58
CA ARG A 42 -0.64 10.02 12.56
C ARG A 42 -1.27 8.84 13.33
N GLN A 43 -1.80 9.10 14.52
CA GLN A 43 -2.34 8.07 15.43
C GLN A 43 -3.56 7.30 14.90
N ASN A 44 -4.29 7.89 13.96
CA ASN A 44 -5.48 7.30 13.35
C ASN A 44 -5.18 6.45 12.13
N TRP A 45 -3.90 6.37 11.72
CA TRP A 45 -3.46 5.57 10.60
C TRP A 45 -2.49 4.49 11.06
N GLU A 46 -2.60 3.32 10.45
CA GLU A 46 -1.66 2.22 10.59
C GLU A 46 -1.31 1.72 9.19
N PHE A 47 -0.01 1.50 8.94
CA PHE A 47 0.50 0.90 7.73
C PHE A 47 1.21 -0.38 8.10
N THR A 48 0.86 -1.47 7.44
CA THR A 48 1.55 -2.75 7.58
C THR A 48 1.89 -3.30 6.22
N LEU A 49 3.07 -3.91 6.13
CA LEU A 49 3.48 -4.71 4.99
C LEU A 49 3.25 -6.18 5.32
N GLN A 50 2.66 -6.90 4.38
CA GLN A 50 2.39 -8.32 4.51
C GLN A 50 2.95 -9.08 3.32
N GLU A 51 3.40 -10.30 3.54
CA GLU A 51 3.75 -11.22 2.47
C GLU A 51 2.52 -11.48 1.58
N GLY A 52 2.67 -11.24 0.28
CA GLY A 52 1.58 -11.39 -0.68
C GLY A 52 1.18 -12.84 -0.92
N HIS A 53 0.02 -13.02 -1.56
CA HIS A 53 -0.55 -14.35 -1.78
C HIS A 53 0.05 -15.16 -2.95
N ASP A 54 0.86 -14.54 -3.82
CA ASP A 54 1.38 -15.17 -5.05
C ASP A 54 2.76 -15.83 -4.82
N PHE A 55 2.78 -17.15 -4.65
CA PHE A 55 4.01 -17.90 -4.41
C PHE A 55 4.99 -17.83 -5.59
N GLY A 56 6.27 -17.57 -5.29
CA GLY A 56 7.36 -17.55 -6.28
C GLY A 56 7.37 -16.33 -7.20
N ARG A 57 6.57 -15.30 -6.90
CA ARG A 57 6.54 -14.04 -7.63
C ARG A 57 7.53 -13.05 -7.01
N ALA A 58 8.23 -12.30 -7.84
CA ALA A 58 9.03 -11.15 -7.39
C ALA A 58 8.11 -10.05 -6.82
N ASN A 59 8.62 -9.20 -5.93
CA ASN A 59 7.87 -8.10 -5.32
C ASN A 59 6.58 -8.54 -4.60
N ASN A 60 6.54 -9.75 -4.04
CA ASN A 60 5.34 -10.33 -3.44
C ASN A 60 5.04 -9.72 -2.06
N VAL A 61 4.66 -8.44 -2.06
CA VAL A 61 4.37 -7.64 -0.88
C VAL A 61 3.00 -6.98 -1.05
N GLU A 62 2.19 -7.03 0.01
CA GLU A 62 0.92 -6.33 0.13
C GLU A 62 1.05 -5.20 1.14
N GLY A 63 0.65 -4.00 0.73
CA GLY A 63 0.47 -2.84 1.61
C GLY A 63 -0.93 -2.84 2.20
N ARG A 64 -1.03 -2.57 3.49
CA ARG A 64 -2.30 -2.43 4.21
C ARG A 64 -2.33 -1.14 4.97
N LEU A 65 -3.21 -0.24 4.56
CA LEU A 65 -3.53 0.99 5.27
C LEU A 65 -4.84 0.82 6.03
N LEU A 66 -4.82 1.13 7.31
CA LEU A 66 -5.99 1.11 8.18
C LEU A 66 -6.17 2.51 8.79
N PHE A 67 -7.36 3.07 8.59
CA PHE A 67 -7.81 4.28 9.25
C PHE A 67 -8.82 3.93 10.33
N VAL A 68 -8.61 4.45 11.55
CA VAL A 68 -9.56 4.34 12.66
C VAL A 68 -9.74 5.71 13.32
N SER A 69 -10.97 6.21 13.35
CA SER A 69 -11.31 7.44 14.07
C SER A 69 -12.76 7.42 14.55
N GLY A 70 -12.96 7.40 15.87
CA GLY A 70 -14.30 7.32 16.45
C GLY A 70 -15.06 6.08 15.96
N ASP A 71 -16.21 6.30 15.32
CA ASP A 71 -17.04 5.24 14.74
C ASP A 71 -16.70 4.92 13.26
N GLN A 72 -15.69 5.57 12.69
CA GLN A 72 -15.26 5.37 11.32
C GLN A 72 -14.03 4.46 11.26
N THR A 73 -14.15 3.40 10.46
CA THR A 73 -13.05 2.53 10.07
C THR A 73 -13.01 2.41 8.57
N SER A 74 -11.83 2.54 7.98
CA SER A 74 -11.62 2.33 6.54
C SER A 74 -10.30 1.61 6.34
N SER A 75 -10.25 0.70 5.37
CA SER A 75 -9.02 0.00 5.05
C SER A 75 -8.80 -0.05 3.54
N LEU A 76 -7.53 0.03 3.16
CA LEU A 76 -7.07 -0.18 1.80
C LEU A 76 -6.01 -1.29 1.83
N VAL A 77 -6.28 -2.36 1.10
CA VAL A 77 -5.32 -3.45 0.89
C VAL A 77 -4.99 -3.47 -0.59
N PHE A 78 -3.69 -3.46 -0.90
CA PHE A 78 -3.21 -3.39 -2.26
C PHE A 78 -1.90 -4.15 -2.38
N ARG A 79 -1.58 -4.60 -3.59
CA ARG A 79 -0.25 -5.13 -3.88
C ARG A 79 0.70 -3.97 -4.09
N LEU A 80 1.87 -4.03 -3.48
CA LEU A 80 2.84 -2.96 -3.59
C LEU A 80 3.31 -2.79 -5.04
N ASP A 81 3.45 -3.88 -5.78
CA ASP A 81 3.84 -3.87 -7.20
C ASP A 81 2.79 -3.31 -8.17
N GLN A 82 1.60 -2.95 -7.69
CA GLN A 82 0.58 -2.22 -8.48
C GLN A 82 0.67 -0.70 -8.29
N LEU A 83 1.56 -0.24 -7.41
CA LEU A 83 1.71 1.17 -7.11
C LEU A 83 2.64 1.80 -8.14
N ASP A 84 2.10 2.76 -8.89
CA ASP A 84 2.85 3.54 -9.87
C ASP A 84 3.51 4.76 -9.20
N ALA A 85 2.91 5.31 -8.14
CA ALA A 85 3.53 6.34 -7.30
C ALA A 85 2.89 6.44 -5.89
N ALA A 86 3.69 6.79 -4.90
CA ALA A 86 3.25 7.34 -3.61
C ALA A 86 3.78 8.76 -3.47
N GLU A 87 2.93 9.69 -3.07
CA GLU A 87 3.30 11.09 -2.89
C GLU A 87 2.73 11.62 -1.57
N ASP A 88 3.60 12.16 -0.70
CA ASP A 88 3.18 12.98 0.44
C ASP A 88 2.94 14.41 -0.04
N VAL A 89 1.68 14.79 -0.15
CA VAL A 89 1.26 16.10 -0.67
C VAL A 89 0.46 16.83 0.40
N MET A 90 1.11 17.83 1.02
CA MET A 90 0.52 18.71 2.04
C MET A 90 -0.03 17.92 3.25
N ASP A 91 -1.34 17.70 3.31
CA ASP A 91 -2.05 17.02 4.38
C ASP A 91 -2.58 15.64 3.97
N ALA A 92 -2.24 15.18 2.76
CA ALA A 92 -2.71 13.93 2.19
C ALA A 92 -1.57 13.06 1.65
N LEU A 93 -1.70 11.75 1.85
CA LEU A 93 -0.93 10.76 1.10
C LEU A 93 -1.73 10.37 -0.13
N VAL A 94 -1.11 10.47 -1.30
CA VAL A 94 -1.72 10.11 -2.58
C VAL A 94 -1.04 8.86 -3.11
N LEU A 95 -1.82 7.80 -3.28
CA LEU A 95 -1.39 6.56 -3.89
C LEU A 95 -1.99 6.46 -5.29
N ARG A 96 -1.14 6.43 -6.30
CA ARG A 96 -1.53 6.23 -7.69
C ARG A 96 -1.19 4.82 -8.11
N PHE A 97 -2.19 4.09 -8.58
CA PHE A 97 -2.03 2.72 -9.06
C PHE A 97 -1.83 2.70 -10.57
N GLU A 98 -1.15 1.67 -11.04
CA GLU A 98 -0.99 1.40 -12.46
C GLU A 98 -2.35 1.41 -13.18
N GLU A 99 -2.35 1.98 -14.40
CA GLU A 99 -3.54 1.94 -15.25
C GLU A 99 -3.82 0.49 -15.65
N GLN A 100 -5.07 0.09 -15.48
CA GLN A 100 -5.55 -1.22 -15.92
C GLN A 100 -6.86 -1.04 -16.66
N ASP A 101 -6.94 -1.58 -17.89
CA ASP A 101 -8.13 -1.56 -18.73
C ASP A 101 -8.70 -0.14 -18.96
N GLY A 102 -7.82 0.85 -19.14
CA GLY A 102 -8.21 2.25 -19.31
C GLY A 102 -8.68 2.93 -18.03
N ILE A 103 -8.47 2.31 -16.86
CA ILE A 103 -8.84 2.86 -15.56
C ILE A 103 -7.61 3.12 -14.71
N THR A 104 -7.39 4.39 -14.36
CA THR A 104 -6.44 4.79 -13.33
C THR A 104 -7.16 4.84 -11.98
N LYS A 105 -6.55 4.24 -10.96
CA LYS A 105 -7.07 4.27 -9.58
C LYS A 105 -6.20 5.20 -8.74
N LEU A 106 -6.84 5.99 -7.90
CA LEU A 106 -6.17 6.87 -6.96
C LEU A 106 -6.78 6.68 -5.58
N ALA A 107 -5.94 6.49 -4.56
CA ALA A 107 -6.36 6.54 -3.18
C ALA A 107 -5.76 7.78 -2.52
N ARG A 108 -6.61 8.58 -1.88
CA ARG A 108 -6.19 9.75 -1.10
C ARG A 108 -6.45 9.48 0.37
N CYS A 109 -5.38 9.34 1.14
CA CYS A 109 -5.44 9.18 2.58
C CYS A 109 -5.30 10.56 3.23
N MET A 110 -6.28 10.94 4.06
CA MET A 110 -6.37 12.23 4.72
C MET A 110 -6.48 12.04 6.24
N SER A 111 -6.37 13.14 7.00
CA SER A 111 -6.62 13.12 8.45
C SER A 111 -8.06 12.69 8.81
N THR A 112 -9.01 12.83 7.88
CA THR A 112 -10.44 12.52 8.08
C THR A 112 -10.87 11.17 7.49
N GLY A 113 -9.97 10.44 6.83
CA GLY A 113 -10.27 9.13 6.27
C GLY A 113 -9.68 8.89 4.89
N LEU A 114 -10.25 7.91 4.19
CA LEU A 114 -9.80 7.43 2.89
C LEU A 114 -10.80 7.83 1.81
N ASP A 115 -10.31 8.37 0.70
CA ASP A 115 -11.07 8.55 -0.54
C ASP A 115 -10.46 7.70 -1.66
N VAL A 116 -11.30 7.11 -2.50
CA VAL A 116 -10.87 6.26 -3.63
C VAL A 116 -11.55 6.73 -4.90
N GLU A 117 -10.75 7.17 -5.85
CA GLU A 117 -11.17 7.70 -7.13
C GLU A 117 -10.83 6.71 -8.26
N LEU A 118 -11.76 6.53 -9.20
CA LEU A 118 -11.59 5.72 -10.41
C LEU A 118 -11.77 6.61 -11.63
N HIS A 119 -10.72 6.78 -12.41
CA HIS A 119 -10.73 7.62 -13.61
C HIS A 119 -10.69 6.76 -14.86
N HIS A 120 -11.70 6.92 -15.72
CA HIS A 120 -11.71 6.29 -17.03
C HIS A 120 -10.96 7.19 -18.03
N ASN A 121 -9.85 6.69 -18.55
CA ASN A 121 -9.03 7.33 -19.56
C ASN A 121 -9.65 7.09 -20.94
N LEU A 122 -10.40 8.06 -21.44
CA LEU A 122 -10.93 8.02 -22.80
C LEU A 122 -9.81 8.39 -23.79
N THR A 123 -9.13 7.37 -24.32
CA THR A 123 -8.16 7.55 -25.41
C THR A 123 -8.93 7.78 -26.72
N ASN A 124 -9.23 9.04 -27.04
CA ASN A 124 -9.75 9.38 -28.38
C ASN A 124 -8.64 9.09 -29.40
N THR A 125 -8.87 8.09 -30.25
CA THR A 125 -7.97 7.72 -31.36
C THR A 125 -8.24 8.59 -32.59
#